data_AF-A0A176FKQ5-F1
#
_entry.id   AF-A0A176FKQ5-F1
#
_cell.length_a   1.000
_cell.length_b   1.000
_cell.length_c   1.000
_cell.angle_alpha   90.00
_cell.angle_beta   90.00
_cell.angle_gamma   90.00
#
_symmetry.space_group_name_H-M   'P 1'
#
loop_
_entity.id
_entity.type
_entity.pdbx_description
1 polymer ?
#
loop_
_entity_poly.entity_id
_entity_poly.type
_entity_poly.pdbx_seq_one_letter_code
_entity_poly.pdbx_strand_id
1 'polypeptide(L)'
;AVVQNAGVSRGALLHHYRHKRDLILAVHEHLYQIAVDKSVEGAEAATDQSKIFDEMLRDAESFFLGEHFFSVLDIVLSANTDPDLKTEILEASQKARLPIEAAWVKVMSKYMPPPLAENLVYMTFNMVRGYAMRTLWDSNAEKYAEVTAIWKTMMVDALKRENIDWPVEQS
;
A
#
# COMPACT_ATOMS: atom_id res chain seq x y z
N ALA A 1 10.39 14.45 19.06
CA ALA A 1 9.27 14.31 18.12
C ALA A 1 8.12 13.51 18.75
N VAL A 2 8.22 12.18 18.95
CA VAL A 2 7.10 11.34 19.46
C VAL A 2 6.53 11.76 20.83
N VAL A 3 7.36 12.23 21.77
CA VAL A 3 6.94 12.60 23.14
C VAL A 3 6.14 13.91 23.20
N GLN A 4 6.27 14.80 22.21
CA GLN A 4 5.60 16.10 22.23
C GLN A 4 4.18 16.06 21.64
N ASN A 5 3.87 15.09 20.77
CA ASN A 5 2.57 15.03 20.09
C ASN A 5 1.55 14.09 20.77
N ALA A 6 1.96 13.26 21.73
CA ALA A 6 1.10 12.22 22.31
C ALA A 6 0.57 12.54 23.72
N GLY A 7 0.94 13.67 24.33
CA GLY A 7 0.47 14.04 25.69
C GLY A 7 0.91 13.09 26.82
N VAL A 8 1.75 12.08 26.53
CA VAL A 8 2.28 11.11 27.50
C VAL A 8 3.70 11.48 27.93
N SER A 9 3.95 11.40 29.24
CA SER A 9 5.27 11.65 29.81
C SER A 9 6.28 10.60 29.36
N ARG A 10 7.55 11.00 29.25
CA ARG A 10 8.68 10.12 28.89
C ARG A 10 8.79 8.90 29.82
N GLY A 11 8.32 9.00 31.06
CA GLY A 11 8.31 7.92 32.06
C GLY A 11 7.20 6.88 31.86
N ALA A 12 6.06 7.25 31.29
CA ALA A 12 4.96 6.31 31.01
C ALA A 12 5.30 5.37 29.82
N LEU A 13 5.99 5.90 28.81
CA LEU A 13 6.43 5.14 27.64
C LEU A 13 7.55 4.13 27.96
N LEU A 14 8.48 4.47 28.87
CA LEU A 14 9.57 3.57 29.29
C LEU A 14 9.11 2.39 30.15
N HIS A 15 7.94 2.49 30.79
CA HIS A 15 7.38 1.41 31.61
C HIS A 15 6.61 0.38 30.77
N HIS A 16 6.07 0.79 29.61
CA HIS A 16 5.36 -0.09 28.65
C HIS A 16 6.25 -0.63 27.53
N TYR A 17 7.23 0.16 27.09
CA TYR A 17 8.18 -0.18 26.01
C TYR A 17 9.60 -0.06 26.56
N ARG A 18 10.17 -1.19 26.94
CA ARG A 18 11.47 -1.28 27.65
C ARG A 18 12.62 -0.72 26.79
N HIS A 19 12.44 -0.69 25.46
CA HIS A 19 13.35 -0.09 24.51
C HIS A 19 12.63 0.87 23.55
N LYS A 20 13.31 1.95 23.11
CA LYS A 20 12.83 2.87 22.05
C LYS A 20 12.37 2.13 20.79
N ARG A 21 12.95 0.96 20.54
CA ARG A 21 12.63 0.02 19.47
C ARG A 21 11.19 -0.50 19.55
N ASP A 22 10.77 -0.97 20.73
CA ASP A 22 9.43 -1.56 20.92
C ASP A 22 8.33 -0.52 20.68
N LEU A 23 8.60 0.74 21.03
CA LEU A 23 7.72 1.86 20.74
C LEU A 23 7.60 2.14 19.24
N ILE A 24 8.72 2.10 18.50
CA ILE A 24 8.71 2.31 17.04
C ILE A 24 7.90 1.21 16.36
N LEU A 25 8.12 -0.06 16.75
CA LEU A 25 7.40 -1.20 16.20
C LEU A 25 5.89 -1.12 16.50
N ALA A 26 5.50 -0.78 17.73
CA ALA A 26 4.10 -0.67 18.11
C ALA A 26 3.38 0.51 17.41
N VAL A 27 4.03 1.67 17.29
CA VAL A 27 3.49 2.80 16.53
C VAL A 27 3.29 2.40 15.07
N HIS A 28 4.26 1.69 14.51
CA HIS A 28 4.22 1.24 13.14
C HIS A 28 3.13 0.20 12.87
N GLU A 29 2.97 -0.80 13.74
CA GLU A 29 1.87 -1.78 13.66
C GLU A 29 0.50 -1.09 13.73
N HIS A 30 0.34 -0.12 14.63
CA HIS A 30 -0.91 0.64 14.75
C HIS A 30 -1.23 1.47 13.50
N LEU A 31 -0.25 2.19 12.96
CA LEU A 31 -0.44 3.00 11.75
C LEU A 31 -0.76 2.13 10.53
N TYR A 32 -0.13 0.95 10.43
CA TYR A 32 -0.46 0.01 9.39
C TYR A 32 -1.86 -0.54 9.52
N GLN A 33 -2.31 -0.87 10.74
CA GLN A 33 -3.68 -1.34 10.93
C GLN A 33 -4.71 -0.31 10.45
N ILE A 34 -4.50 0.98 10.74
CA ILE A 34 -5.35 2.06 10.24
C ILE A 34 -5.34 2.12 8.70
N ALA A 35 -4.17 1.98 8.08
CA ALA A 35 -4.05 1.97 6.63
C ALA A 35 -4.77 0.76 6.02
N VAL A 36 -4.65 -0.43 6.64
CA VAL A 36 -5.35 -1.65 6.22
C VAL A 36 -6.85 -1.46 6.28
N ASP A 37 -7.38 -1.02 7.43
CA ASP A 37 -8.81 -0.88 7.63
C ASP A 37 -9.39 0.07 6.58
N LYS A 38 -8.74 1.22 6.36
CA LYS A 38 -9.13 2.21 5.35
C LYS A 38 -9.10 1.63 3.93
N SER A 39 -8.04 0.91 3.57
CA SER A 39 -7.90 0.32 2.23
C SER A 39 -8.92 -0.79 1.98
N VAL A 40 -9.18 -1.64 2.99
CA VAL A 40 -10.20 -2.69 2.92
C VAL A 40 -11.59 -2.07 2.76
N GLU A 41 -11.93 -1.06 3.59
CA GLU A 41 -13.20 -0.33 3.47
C GLU A 41 -13.34 0.33 2.09
N GLY A 42 -12.28 0.97 1.59
CA GLY A 42 -12.24 1.60 0.26
C GLY A 42 -12.47 0.59 -0.87
N ALA A 43 -11.79 -0.55 -0.82
CA ALA A 43 -11.99 -1.64 -1.78
C ALA A 43 -13.42 -2.18 -1.73
N GLU A 44 -13.99 -2.38 -0.53
CA GLU A 44 -15.37 -2.89 -0.41
C GLU A 44 -16.43 -1.88 -0.87
N ALA A 45 -16.15 -0.58 -0.76
CA ALA A 45 -16.99 0.50 -1.27
C ALA A 45 -16.89 0.69 -2.80
N ALA A 46 -15.88 0.12 -3.45
CA ALA A 46 -15.68 0.18 -4.90
C ALA A 46 -16.75 -0.63 -5.65
N THR A 47 -17.84 0.03 -6.05
CA THR A 47 -18.97 -0.62 -6.75
C THR A 47 -19.10 -0.23 -8.23
N ASP A 48 -18.52 0.89 -8.63
CA ASP A 48 -18.53 1.34 -10.03
C ASP A 48 -17.36 0.71 -10.78
N GLN A 49 -17.64 -0.31 -11.60
CA GLN A 49 -16.61 -1.03 -12.34
C GLN A 49 -15.71 -0.11 -13.17
N SER A 50 -16.25 1.00 -13.70
CA SER A 50 -15.50 1.95 -14.53
C SER A 50 -14.42 2.71 -13.76
N LYS A 51 -14.54 2.77 -12.42
CA LYS A 51 -13.65 3.52 -11.51
C LYS A 51 -12.71 2.65 -10.70
N ILE A 52 -12.91 1.32 -10.68
CA ILE A 52 -12.13 0.40 -9.85
C ILE A 52 -10.62 0.56 -10.06
N PHE A 53 -10.15 0.76 -11.30
CA PHE A 53 -8.72 0.99 -11.56
C PHE A 53 -8.21 2.28 -10.93
N ASP A 54 -8.98 3.36 -11.02
CA ASP A 54 -8.62 4.64 -10.41
C ASP A 54 -8.67 4.58 -8.89
N GLU A 55 -9.66 3.91 -8.31
CA GLU A 55 -9.75 3.71 -6.87
C GLU A 55 -8.62 2.83 -6.33
N MET A 56 -8.24 1.77 -7.05
CA MET A 56 -7.10 0.92 -6.70
C MET A 56 -5.76 1.67 -6.79
N LEU A 57 -5.57 2.49 -7.81
CA LEU A 57 -4.38 3.35 -7.93
C LEU A 57 -4.31 4.36 -6.77
N ARG A 58 -5.42 5.05 -6.46
CA ARG A 58 -5.49 6.00 -5.33
C ARG A 58 -5.22 5.33 -3.99
N ASP A 59 -5.72 4.11 -3.79
CA ASP A 59 -5.45 3.35 -2.57
C ASP A 59 -3.97 2.99 -2.45
N ALA A 60 -3.37 2.46 -3.53
CA ALA A 60 -1.95 2.18 -3.59
C ALA A 60 -1.10 3.45 -3.37
N GLU A 61 -1.48 4.59 -3.97
CA GLU A 61 -0.84 5.89 -3.77
C GLU A 61 -0.93 6.32 -2.31
N SER A 62 -2.12 6.27 -1.70
CA SER A 62 -2.34 6.63 -0.29
C SER A 62 -1.46 5.79 0.64
N PHE A 63 -1.18 4.54 0.30
CA PHE A 63 -0.34 3.65 1.08
C PHE A 63 1.16 3.89 0.84
N PHE A 64 1.61 3.87 -0.42
CA PHE A 64 3.05 3.89 -0.77
C PHE A 64 3.66 5.29 -0.82
N LEU A 65 2.87 6.33 -1.11
CA LEU A 65 3.34 7.73 -1.11
C LEU A 65 3.09 8.45 0.23
N GLY A 66 2.45 7.78 1.19
CA GLY A 66 2.23 8.32 2.52
C GLY A 66 3.53 8.46 3.34
N GLU A 67 3.53 9.38 4.31
CA GLU A 67 4.69 9.70 5.17
C GLU A 67 5.29 8.48 5.89
N HIS A 68 4.48 7.44 6.09
CA HIS A 68 4.87 6.25 6.83
C HIS A 68 5.73 5.29 6.01
N PHE A 69 5.52 5.17 4.70
CA PHE A 69 6.19 4.16 3.88
C PHE A 69 7.72 4.27 3.92
N PHE A 70 8.26 5.48 3.75
CA PHE A 70 9.71 5.70 3.83
C PHE A 70 10.25 5.55 5.25
N SER A 71 9.48 5.93 6.26
CA SER A 71 9.86 5.72 7.66
C SER A 71 10.04 4.23 7.96
N VAL A 72 9.18 3.37 7.42
CA VAL A 72 9.30 1.90 7.53
C VAL A 72 10.57 1.41 6.83
N LEU A 73 10.81 1.88 5.62
CA LEU A 73 11.98 1.49 4.84
C LEU A 73 13.28 1.85 5.56
N ASP A 74 13.36 3.04 6.15
CA ASP A 74 14.52 3.46 6.95
C ASP A 74 14.74 2.52 8.14
N ILE A 75 13.66 2.13 8.83
CA ILE A 75 13.75 1.17 9.94
C ILE A 75 14.25 -0.18 9.43
N VAL A 76 13.67 -0.73 8.35
CA VAL A 76 14.08 -2.01 7.74
C VAL A 76 15.55 -1.98 7.32
N LEU A 77 16.00 -0.90 6.68
CA LEU A 77 17.37 -0.74 6.24
C LEU A 77 18.34 -0.60 7.42
N SER A 78 17.92 0.09 8.49
CA SER A 78 18.69 0.19 9.73
C SER A 78 18.77 -1.13 10.52
N ALA A 79 17.78 -2.00 10.36
CA ALA A 79 17.70 -3.31 10.99
C ALA A 79 18.59 -4.37 10.31
N ASN A 80 19.35 -4.03 9.27
CA ASN A 80 20.21 -5.01 8.58
C ASN A 80 21.31 -5.61 9.47
N THR A 81 21.62 -5.00 10.62
CA THR A 81 22.54 -5.54 11.63
C THR A 81 21.86 -6.39 12.70
N ASP A 82 20.53 -6.51 12.67
CA ASP A 82 19.70 -7.25 13.64
C ASP A 82 18.67 -8.12 12.89
N PRO A 83 18.98 -9.41 12.64
CA PRO A 83 18.11 -10.32 11.90
C PRO A 83 16.72 -10.52 12.52
N ASP A 84 16.62 -10.45 13.84
CA ASP A 84 15.35 -10.66 14.56
C ASP A 84 14.43 -9.45 14.34
N LEU A 85 14.97 -8.22 14.44
CA LEU A 85 14.25 -6.99 14.13
C LEU A 85 13.76 -6.98 12.68
N LYS A 86 14.64 -7.37 11.75
CA LYS A 86 14.30 -7.45 10.34
C LYS A 86 13.13 -8.40 10.10
N THR A 87 13.13 -9.56 10.77
CA THR A 87 12.04 -10.54 10.67
C THR A 87 10.73 -9.97 11.20
N GLU A 88 10.75 -9.37 12.40
CA GLU A 88 9.56 -8.76 13.02
C GLU A 88 8.92 -7.68 12.12
N ILE A 89 9.73 -6.80 11.51
CA ILE A 89 9.22 -5.74 10.63
C ILE A 89 8.67 -6.31 9.33
N LEU A 90 9.32 -7.33 8.76
CA LEU A 90 8.83 -8.00 7.55
C LEU A 90 7.50 -8.68 7.80
N GLU A 91 7.34 -9.36 8.94
CA GLU A 91 6.07 -9.97 9.34
C GLU A 91 4.97 -8.93 9.53
N ALA A 92 5.26 -7.82 10.23
CA ALA A 92 4.31 -6.73 10.40
C ALA A 92 3.91 -6.11 9.04
N SER A 93 4.88 -5.93 8.13
CA SER A 93 4.62 -5.43 6.78
C SER A 93 3.77 -6.38 5.95
N GLN A 94 3.97 -7.69 6.08
CA GLN A 94 3.16 -8.70 5.40
C GLN A 94 1.73 -8.75 5.96
N LYS A 95 1.58 -8.73 7.28
CA LYS A 95 0.26 -8.65 7.95
C LYS A 95 -0.53 -7.43 7.51
N ALA A 96 0.14 -6.32 7.19
CA ALA A 96 -0.50 -5.14 6.66
C ALA A 96 -0.85 -5.26 5.16
N ARG A 97 0.07 -5.74 4.33
CA ARG A 97 -0.12 -5.72 2.87
C ARG A 97 -1.07 -6.78 2.35
N LEU A 98 -0.99 -8.01 2.90
CA LEU A 98 -1.76 -9.13 2.38
C LEU A 98 -3.29 -8.90 2.46
N PRO A 99 -3.86 -8.33 3.53
CA PRO A 99 -5.28 -7.99 3.57
C PRO A 99 -5.71 -6.96 2.53
N ILE A 100 -4.88 -5.94 2.26
CA ILE A 100 -5.19 -4.90 1.27
C ILE A 100 -5.24 -5.52 -0.14
N GLU A 101 -4.19 -6.24 -0.52
CA GLU A 101 -4.13 -6.91 -1.83
C GLU A 101 -5.27 -7.93 -1.96
N ALA A 102 -5.58 -8.69 -0.90
CA ALA A 102 -6.70 -9.63 -0.89
C ALA A 102 -8.06 -8.96 -1.06
N ALA A 103 -8.28 -7.77 -0.47
CA ALA A 103 -9.52 -7.01 -0.62
C ALA A 103 -9.72 -6.56 -2.08
N TRP A 104 -8.69 -6.01 -2.71
CA TRP A 104 -8.73 -5.66 -4.13
C TRP A 104 -8.88 -6.88 -5.05
N VAL A 105 -8.22 -8.00 -4.74
CA VAL A 105 -8.40 -9.26 -5.48
C VAL A 105 -9.85 -9.74 -5.40
N LYS A 106 -10.48 -9.66 -4.22
CA LYS A 106 -11.90 -10.01 -4.03
C LYS A 106 -12.81 -9.13 -4.87
N VAL A 107 -12.54 -7.83 -4.97
CA VAL A 107 -13.29 -6.89 -5.83
C VAL A 107 -13.12 -7.24 -7.30
N MET A 108 -11.87 -7.39 -7.75
CA MET A 108 -11.52 -7.68 -9.14
C MET A 108 -12.08 -9.04 -9.60
N SER A 109 -12.05 -10.04 -8.73
CA SER A 109 -12.54 -11.40 -9.02
C SER A 109 -14.05 -11.47 -9.29
N LYS A 110 -14.81 -10.39 -9.05
CA LYS A 110 -16.21 -10.28 -9.49
C LYS A 110 -16.35 -10.19 -11.02
N TYR A 111 -15.29 -9.75 -11.70
CA TYR A 111 -15.31 -9.42 -13.12
C TYR A 111 -14.35 -10.28 -13.96
N MET A 112 -13.46 -11.04 -13.33
CA MET A 112 -12.44 -11.84 -14.01
C MET A 112 -12.02 -13.07 -13.20
N PRO A 113 -11.36 -14.08 -13.81
CA PRO A 113 -10.85 -15.23 -13.09
C PRO A 113 -9.86 -14.83 -11.96
N PRO A 114 -9.88 -15.50 -10.79
CA PRO A 114 -9.04 -15.13 -9.66
C PRO A 114 -7.53 -15.03 -9.97
N PRO A 115 -6.91 -15.94 -10.75
CA PRO A 115 -5.49 -15.81 -11.10
C PRO A 115 -5.18 -14.54 -11.90
N LEU A 116 -6.12 -14.05 -12.71
CA LEU A 116 -5.96 -12.82 -13.47
C LEU A 116 -6.12 -11.60 -12.54
N ALA A 117 -7.10 -11.63 -11.64
CA ALA A 117 -7.31 -10.61 -10.61
C ALA A 117 -6.06 -10.44 -9.72
N GLU A 118 -5.51 -11.54 -9.21
CA GLU A 118 -4.28 -11.57 -8.40
C GLU A 118 -3.12 -10.90 -9.11
N ASN A 119 -2.84 -11.31 -10.36
CA ASN A 119 -1.76 -10.74 -11.14
C ASN A 119 -1.96 -9.25 -11.43
N LEU A 120 -3.18 -8.82 -11.75
CA LEU A 120 -3.49 -7.41 -12.02
C LEU A 120 -3.29 -6.54 -10.79
N VAL A 121 -3.81 -6.95 -9.63
CA VAL A 121 -3.61 -6.23 -8.37
C VAL A 121 -2.12 -6.15 -8.04
N TYR A 122 -1.40 -7.27 -8.14
CA TYR A 122 0.03 -7.33 -7.85
C TYR A 122 0.86 -6.44 -8.77
N MET A 123 0.57 -6.43 -10.08
CA MET A 123 1.23 -5.55 -11.05
C MET A 123 0.96 -4.07 -10.73
N THR A 124 -0.29 -3.71 -10.42
CA THR A 124 -0.67 -2.33 -10.06
C THR A 124 0.12 -1.85 -8.85
N PHE A 125 0.08 -2.63 -7.76
CA PHE A 125 0.76 -2.27 -6.51
C PHE A 125 2.27 -2.20 -6.68
N ASN A 126 2.87 -3.07 -7.49
CA ASN A 126 4.30 -3.00 -7.82
C ASN A 126 4.66 -1.76 -8.63
N MET A 127 3.82 -1.34 -9.57
CA MET A 127 4.04 -0.12 -10.34
C MET A 127 4.05 1.11 -9.43
N VAL A 128 3.03 1.25 -8.57
CA VAL A 128 2.95 2.37 -7.62
C VAL A 128 4.09 2.33 -6.62
N ARG A 129 4.41 1.16 -6.06
CA ARG A 129 5.56 0.97 -5.16
C ARG A 129 6.90 1.33 -5.82
N GLY A 130 7.06 0.97 -7.09
CA GLY A 130 8.24 1.33 -7.88
C GLY A 130 8.35 2.84 -8.09
N TYR A 131 7.23 3.51 -8.34
CA TYR A 131 7.19 4.97 -8.39
C TYR A 131 7.54 5.61 -7.04
N ALA A 132 6.95 5.11 -5.94
CA ALA A 132 7.29 5.55 -4.60
C ALA A 132 8.80 5.44 -4.34
N MET A 133 9.43 4.32 -4.68
CA MET A 133 10.89 4.21 -4.55
C MET A 133 11.65 5.23 -5.40
N ARG A 134 11.18 5.49 -6.63
CA ARG A 134 11.80 6.46 -7.54
C ARG A 134 11.78 7.89 -6.99
N THR A 135 10.77 8.28 -6.20
CA THR A 135 10.71 9.64 -5.65
C THR A 135 11.88 9.97 -4.72
N LEU A 136 12.67 8.98 -4.27
CA LEU A 136 13.91 9.19 -3.51
C LEU A 136 15.00 9.92 -4.32
N TRP A 137 14.98 9.83 -5.65
CA TRP A 137 15.99 10.48 -6.50
C TRP A 137 15.39 11.28 -7.68
N ASP A 138 14.12 11.05 -8.03
CA ASP A 138 13.42 11.79 -9.07
C ASP A 138 11.90 11.76 -8.83
N SER A 139 11.36 12.84 -8.26
CA SER A 139 9.92 12.99 -8.02
C SER A 139 9.26 13.72 -9.21
N ASN A 140 8.97 12.96 -10.27
CA ASN A 140 8.30 13.47 -11.46
C ASN A 140 6.83 12.99 -11.49
N ALA A 141 5.94 13.80 -10.94
CA ALA A 141 4.49 13.50 -10.88
C ALA A 141 3.82 13.49 -12.26
N GLU A 142 4.25 14.34 -13.18
CA GLU A 142 3.73 14.35 -14.55
C GLU A 142 4.02 13.03 -15.27
N LYS A 143 5.24 12.51 -15.11
CA LYS A 143 5.62 11.22 -15.68
C LYS A 143 4.84 10.07 -15.07
N TYR A 144 4.54 10.15 -13.77
CA TYR A 144 3.72 9.14 -13.11
C TYR A 144 2.27 9.15 -13.60
N ALA A 145 1.68 10.33 -13.78
CA ALA A 145 0.34 10.47 -14.37
C ALA A 145 0.31 9.91 -15.81
N GLU A 146 1.34 10.17 -16.60
CA GLU A 146 1.47 9.59 -17.95
C GLU A 146 1.54 8.05 -17.90
N VAL A 147 2.40 7.49 -17.03
CA VAL A 147 2.60 6.04 -16.92
C VAL A 147 1.35 5.32 -16.40
N THR A 148 0.66 5.89 -15.41
CA THR A 148 -0.59 5.32 -14.88
C THR A 148 -1.72 5.36 -15.91
N ALA A 149 -1.82 6.43 -16.72
CA ALA A 149 -2.75 6.49 -17.84
C ALA A 149 -2.47 5.40 -18.88
N ILE A 150 -1.20 5.25 -19.29
CA ILE A 150 -0.78 4.18 -20.22
C ILE A 150 -1.09 2.80 -19.63
N TRP A 151 -0.78 2.59 -18.35
CA TRP A 151 -1.08 1.34 -17.66
C TRP A 151 -2.59 1.02 -17.71
N LYS A 152 -3.48 1.98 -17.41
CA LYS A 152 -4.94 1.77 -17.50
C LYS A 152 -5.36 1.32 -18.90
N THR A 153 -4.87 2.00 -19.94
CA THR A 153 -5.14 1.61 -21.34
C THR A 153 -4.66 0.19 -21.63
N MET A 154 -3.43 -0.15 -21.23
CA MET A 154 -2.87 -1.49 -21.43
C MET A 154 -3.68 -2.58 -20.70
N MET A 155 -4.17 -2.30 -19.49
CA MET A 155 -4.98 -3.28 -18.74
C MET A 155 -6.34 -3.50 -19.39
N VAL A 156 -7.02 -2.43 -19.82
CA VAL A 156 -8.28 -2.55 -20.57
C VAL A 156 -8.08 -3.36 -21.85
N ASP A 157 -7.01 -3.11 -22.59
CA ASP A 157 -6.71 -3.86 -23.81
C ASP A 157 -6.36 -5.33 -23.53
N ALA A 158 -5.66 -5.61 -22.43
CA ALA A 158 -5.38 -6.98 -21.99
C ALA A 158 -6.66 -7.73 -21.61
N LEU A 159 -7.56 -7.09 -20.85
CA LEU A 159 -8.86 -7.67 -20.47
C LEU A 159 -9.72 -7.98 -21.70
N LYS A 160 -9.75 -7.08 -22.70
CA LYS A 160 -10.44 -7.32 -23.96
C LYS A 160 -9.94 -8.57 -24.70
N ARG A 161 -8.63 -8.86 -24.67
CA ARG A 161 -8.06 -10.07 -25.28
C ARG A 161 -8.51 -11.35 -24.59
N GLU A 162 -8.82 -11.27 -23.30
CA GLU A 162 -9.40 -12.35 -22.49
C GLU A 162 -10.93 -12.42 -22.61
N ASN A 163 -11.54 -11.65 -23.53
CA ASN A 163 -12.99 -11.50 -23.70
C ASN A 163 -13.70 -10.95 -22.45
N ILE A 164 -13.00 -10.15 -21.65
CA ILE A 164 -13.55 -9.45 -20.48
C ILE A 164 -13.82 -8.01 -20.88
N ASP A 165 -15.09 -7.62 -20.89
CA ASP A 165 -15.48 -6.23 -21.13
C ASP A 165 -15.24 -5.41 -19.87
N TRP A 166 -14.47 -4.32 -20.02
CA TRP A 166 -14.14 -3.42 -18.92
C TRP A 166 -14.54 -2.00 -19.30
N PRO A 167 -15.54 -1.40 -18.62
CA PRO A 167 -15.97 -0.05 -18.93
C PRO A 167 -14.86 0.93 -18.63
N VAL A 168 -14.66 1.90 -19.53
CA VAL A 168 -13.73 3.01 -19.33
C VAL A 168 -14.55 4.21 -18.88
N GLU A 169 -14.14 4.87 -17.79
CA GLU A 169 -14.75 6.12 -17.35
C GLU A 169 -14.69 7.14 -18.51
N GLN A 170 -15.85 7.61 -18.95
CA GLN A 170 -15.93 8.72 -19.89
C GLN A 170 -15.68 10.00 -19.09
N SER A 171 -14.56 10.68 -19.38
CA SER A 171 -14.15 11.96 -18.80
C SER A 171 -15.22 13.04 -18.95
#